data_AF-A0A662W1I2-F1
#
_entry.id   AF-A0A662W1I2-F1
#
_cell.length_a   1.000
_cell.length_b   1.000
_cell.length_c   1.000
_cell.angle_alpha   90.00
_cell.angle_beta   90.00
_cell.angle_gamma   90.00
#
_symmetry.space_group_name_H-M   'P 1'
#
loop_
_entity.id
_entity.type
_entity.pdbx_description
1 polymer ?
#
loop_
_entity_poly.entity_id
_entity_poly.type
_entity_poly.pdbx_seq_one_letter_code
_entity_poly.pdbx_strand_id
1 'polypeptide(L)'
;MLSEHLVYSTAIAIIFGMLYRGITGRENSWLIIFSAYAPDIDILAAKIGEVSGLFHIEHGDFHNIAFLLLYAFLISLILRGFRQTDTFIFAAVGFAAHLIEDSIVFYPGYRILWPLYDGEVGFGIFNYRADVFGIADKEVLAVGILLVFLAAFIRTIYEGNGWFRKLVTPESRYQTTHIDIL
;
A
#
# COMPACT_ATOMS: atom_id res chain seq x y z
N MET A 1 -5.65 1.05 11.39
CA MET A 1 -6.71 0.20 10.81
C MET A 1 -6.10 -1.04 10.19
N LEU A 2 -5.56 -1.94 11.02
CA LEU A 2 -4.57 -2.91 10.51
C LEU A 2 -5.19 -3.89 9.49
N SER A 3 -6.42 -4.36 9.74
CA SER A 3 -7.06 -5.35 8.86
C SER A 3 -7.62 -4.68 7.61
N GLU A 4 -8.09 -3.45 7.71
CA GLU A 4 -8.63 -2.69 6.60
C GLU A 4 -7.52 -2.32 5.62
N HIS A 5 -6.36 -1.86 6.11
CA HIS A 5 -5.17 -1.62 5.29
C HIS A 5 -4.79 -2.86 4.49
N LEU A 6 -4.86 -4.06 5.09
CA LEU A 6 -4.62 -5.31 4.35
C LEU A 6 -5.57 -5.48 3.17
N VAL A 7 -6.86 -5.30 3.42
CA VAL A 7 -7.92 -5.63 2.47
C VAL A 7 -7.98 -4.57 1.36
N TYR A 8 -7.93 -3.28 1.70
CA TYR A 8 -7.89 -2.19 0.72
C TYR A 8 -6.63 -2.24 -0.14
N SER A 9 -5.46 -2.42 0.46
CA SER A 9 -4.22 -2.57 -0.30
C SER A 9 -4.23 -3.81 -1.19
N THR A 10 -4.87 -4.92 -0.76
CA THR A 10 -5.06 -6.11 -1.60
C THR A 10 -5.93 -5.81 -2.83
N ALA A 11 -7.04 -5.09 -2.67
CA ALA A 11 -7.90 -4.70 -3.79
C ALA A 11 -7.13 -3.85 -4.81
N ILE A 12 -6.36 -2.87 -4.33
CA ILE A 12 -5.51 -2.01 -5.16
C ILE A 12 -4.40 -2.82 -5.83
N ALA A 13 -3.76 -3.74 -5.11
CA ALA A 13 -2.70 -4.61 -5.63
C ALA A 13 -3.18 -5.50 -6.78
N ILE A 14 -4.43 -5.98 -6.73
CA ILE A 14 -5.06 -6.77 -7.80
C ILE A 14 -5.27 -5.91 -9.06
N ILE A 15 -5.93 -4.75 -8.94
CA ILE A 15 -6.23 -3.88 -10.08
C ILE A 15 -4.97 -3.27 -10.66
N PHE A 16 -4.12 -2.68 -9.82
CA PHE A 16 -2.88 -2.07 -10.27
C PHE A 16 -1.94 -3.11 -10.89
N GLY A 17 -1.84 -4.30 -10.29
CA GLY A 17 -1.08 -5.42 -10.85
C GLY A 17 -1.54 -5.82 -12.24
N MET A 18 -2.85 -5.98 -12.42
CA MET A 18 -3.47 -6.26 -13.73
C MET A 18 -3.12 -5.17 -14.76
N LEU A 19 -3.34 -3.91 -14.42
CA LEU A 19 -3.08 -2.79 -15.33
C LEU A 19 -1.60 -2.65 -15.68
N TYR A 20 -0.73 -2.66 -14.66
CA TYR A 20 0.71 -2.50 -14.84
C TYR A 20 1.31 -3.66 -15.65
N ARG A 21 0.80 -4.88 -15.45
CA ARG A 21 1.20 -6.04 -16.25
C ARG A 21 0.69 -5.95 -17.68
N GLY A 22 -0.53 -5.48 -17.90
CA GLY A 22 -1.06 -5.25 -19.25
C GLY A 22 -0.19 -4.29 -20.06
N ILE A 23 0.41 -3.29 -19.39
CA ILE A 23 1.27 -2.29 -20.03
C ILE A 23 2.72 -2.77 -20.18
N THR A 24 3.27 -3.43 -19.16
CA THR A 24 4.72 -3.67 -19.06
C THR A 24 5.14 -5.13 -19.09
N GLY A 25 4.18 -6.07 -19.04
CA GLY A 25 4.43 -7.50 -18.86
C GLY A 25 4.89 -7.92 -17.47
N ARG A 26 4.96 -7.00 -16.50
CA ARG A 26 5.56 -7.22 -15.17
C ARG A 26 4.54 -7.05 -14.04
N GLU A 27 4.76 -7.73 -12.92
CA GLU A 27 3.86 -7.65 -11.75
C GLU A 27 4.61 -7.91 -10.44
N ASN A 28 4.68 -6.90 -9.56
CA ASN A 28 5.24 -7.00 -8.22
C ASN A 28 4.23 -6.57 -7.15
N SER A 29 2.95 -6.90 -7.34
CA SER A 29 1.81 -6.44 -6.52
C SER A 29 1.93 -6.71 -5.03
N TRP A 30 2.75 -7.68 -4.61
CA TRP A 30 3.02 -7.92 -3.18
C TRP A 30 3.67 -6.71 -2.49
N LEU A 31 4.44 -5.89 -3.23
CA LEU A 31 5.03 -4.65 -2.70
C LEU A 31 3.96 -3.63 -2.33
N ILE A 32 2.82 -3.58 -3.02
CA ILE A 32 1.73 -2.67 -2.67
C ILE A 32 1.19 -3.01 -1.28
N ILE A 33 0.93 -4.29 -1.02
CA ILE A 33 0.42 -4.75 0.28
C ILE A 33 1.45 -4.48 1.38
N PHE A 34 2.72 -4.80 1.13
CA PHE A 34 3.79 -4.55 2.09
C PHE A 34 3.95 -3.06 2.40
N SER A 35 3.97 -2.23 1.37
CA SER A 35 4.19 -0.79 1.48
C SER A 35 3.00 -0.03 2.04
N ALA A 36 1.80 -0.60 2.01
CA ALA A 36 0.64 -0.01 2.69
C ALA A 36 0.85 0.09 4.20
N TYR A 37 1.63 -0.80 4.84
CA TYR A 37 1.89 -0.69 6.28
C TYR A 37 3.00 0.30 6.65
N ALA A 38 3.64 0.93 5.68
CA ALA A 38 4.79 1.79 5.93
C ALA A 38 4.47 3.07 6.73
N PRO A 39 3.34 3.77 6.51
CA PRO A 39 3.00 4.96 7.28
C PRO A 39 2.88 4.67 8.78
N ASP A 40 2.20 3.58 9.15
CA ASP A 40 1.98 3.14 10.54
C ASP A 40 3.27 2.75 11.31
N ILE A 41 4.43 2.72 10.65
CA ILE A 41 5.72 2.56 11.35
C ILE A 41 5.97 3.73 12.32
N ASP A 42 5.35 4.89 12.09
CA ASP A 42 5.40 6.03 13.01
C ASP A 42 4.84 5.71 14.41
N ILE A 43 3.93 4.73 14.54
CA ILE A 43 3.43 4.26 15.85
C ILE A 43 4.58 3.63 16.66
N LEU A 44 5.39 2.80 16.00
CA LEU A 44 6.56 2.20 16.64
C LEU A 44 7.62 3.25 16.92
N ALA A 45 7.86 4.16 15.97
CA ALA A 45 8.82 5.24 16.15
C ALA A 45 8.42 6.14 17.33
N ALA A 46 7.16 6.56 17.41
CA ALA A 46 6.62 7.34 18.53
C ALA A 46 6.88 6.65 19.87
N LYS A 47 6.59 5.35 19.95
CA LYS A 47 6.85 4.55 21.18
C LYS A 47 8.33 4.48 21.53
N ILE A 48 9.22 4.35 20.55
CA ILE A 48 10.68 4.35 20.79
C ILE A 48 11.13 5.75 21.22
N GLY A 49 10.62 6.80 20.60
CA GLY A 49 10.90 8.20 20.94
C GLY A 49 10.49 8.53 22.36
N GLU A 50 9.29 8.11 22.77
CA GLU A 50 8.77 8.26 24.14
C GLU A 50 9.66 7.56 25.18
N VAL A 51 10.08 6.32 24.91
CA VAL A 51 10.92 5.54 25.83
C VAL A 51 12.36 6.06 25.88
N SER A 52 12.91 6.51 24.76
CA SER A 52 14.32 6.88 24.65
C SER A 52 14.62 8.36 24.88
N GLY A 53 13.64 9.24 24.66
CA GLY A 53 13.79 10.70 24.67
C GLY A 53 14.65 11.25 23.52
N LEU A 54 15.00 10.44 22.51
CA LEU A 54 15.95 10.82 21.46
C LEU A 54 15.34 11.65 20.34
N PHE A 55 14.04 11.48 20.08
CA PHE A 55 13.31 12.14 19.00
C PHE A 55 11.82 12.21 19.34
N HIS A 56 11.14 13.20 18.78
CA HIS A 56 9.71 13.38 18.91
C HIS A 56 9.07 13.06 17.56
N ILE A 57 8.46 11.88 17.47
CA ILE A 57 7.65 11.44 16.34
C ILE A 57 6.26 11.16 16.90
N GLU A 58 5.24 11.71 16.27
CA GLU A 58 3.84 11.44 16.57
C GLU A 58 3.24 10.52 15.50
N HIS A 59 2.24 9.73 15.88
CA HIS A 59 1.47 8.98 14.89
C HIS A 59 0.76 9.96 13.96
N GLY A 60 0.93 9.78 12.65
CA GLY A 60 0.50 10.73 11.62
C GLY A 60 1.66 11.46 10.96
N ASP A 61 2.85 11.49 11.56
CA ASP A 61 4.01 12.19 11.01
C ASP A 61 4.52 11.56 9.70
N PHE A 62 4.28 10.26 9.49
CA PHE A 62 4.66 9.62 8.22
C PHE A 62 3.54 9.67 7.18
N HIS A 63 2.35 10.16 7.53
CA HIS A 63 1.17 10.13 6.68
C HIS A 63 1.14 11.29 5.68
N ASN A 64 2.18 11.42 4.84
CA ASN A 64 2.33 12.49 3.88
C ASN A 64 3.15 12.13 2.62
N ILE A 65 3.04 12.99 1.60
CA ILE A 65 3.70 12.82 0.30
C ILE A 65 5.23 12.83 0.40
N ALA A 66 5.84 13.63 1.29
CA ALA A 66 7.30 13.59 1.45
C ALA A 66 7.78 12.23 1.95
N PHE A 67 7.13 11.66 2.98
CA PHE A 67 7.47 10.33 3.49
C PHE A 67 7.16 9.23 2.48
N LEU A 68 6.08 9.37 1.70
CA LEU A 68 5.80 8.47 0.57
C LEU A 68 6.99 8.42 -0.41
N LEU A 69 7.45 9.58 -0.87
CA LEU A 69 8.54 9.68 -1.85
C LEU A 69 9.86 9.17 -1.26
N LEU A 70 10.17 9.55 -0.02
CA LEU A 70 11.36 9.08 0.69
C LEU A 70 11.34 7.56 0.84
N TYR A 71 10.23 6.99 1.31
CA TYR A 71 10.05 5.56 1.48
C TYR A 71 10.20 4.81 0.15
N ALA A 72 9.48 5.23 -0.89
CA ALA A 72 9.53 4.58 -2.19
C ALA A 72 10.95 4.61 -2.78
N PHE A 73 11.67 5.73 -2.62
CA PHE A 73 13.06 5.86 -2.99
C PHE A 73 13.94 4.87 -2.20
N LEU A 74 13.85 4.84 -0.87
CA LEU A 74 14.65 3.93 -0.04
C LEU A 74 14.38 2.46 -0.36
N ILE A 75 13.13 2.04 -0.53
CA ILE A 75 12.79 0.66 -0.88
C ILE A 75 13.35 0.30 -2.27
N SER A 76 13.28 1.21 -3.24
CA SER A 76 13.91 1.00 -4.55
C SER A 76 15.44 0.86 -4.47
N LEU A 77 16.09 1.51 -3.51
CA LEU A 77 17.53 1.38 -3.26
C LEU A 77 17.89 0.12 -2.48
N ILE A 78 17.01 -0.37 -1.60
CA ILE A 78 17.26 -1.59 -0.82
C ILE A 78 17.08 -2.82 -1.73
N LEU A 79 16.01 -2.83 -2.51
CA LEU A 79 15.66 -3.93 -3.40
C LEU A 79 16.34 -3.81 -4.77
N ARG A 80 17.61 -3.40 -4.81
CA ARG A 80 18.43 -3.20 -6.03
C ARG A 80 18.50 -4.41 -6.97
N GLY A 81 18.15 -5.61 -6.51
CA GLY A 81 18.01 -6.81 -7.34
C GLY A 81 16.75 -6.83 -8.22
N PHE A 82 15.78 -5.96 -7.94
CA PHE A 82 14.61 -5.69 -8.76
C PHE A 82 14.85 -4.44 -9.61
N ARG A 83 14.15 -4.32 -10.74
CA ARG A 83 14.21 -3.10 -11.57
C ARG A 83 13.74 -1.92 -10.73
N GLN A 84 14.66 -1.00 -10.41
CA GLN A 84 14.45 0.07 -9.44
C GLN A 84 13.18 0.89 -9.69
N THR A 85 12.87 1.20 -10.95
CA THR A 85 11.67 1.94 -11.33
C THR A 85 10.39 1.19 -10.97
N ASP A 86 10.32 -0.13 -11.18
CA ASP A 86 9.15 -0.92 -10.81
C ASP A 86 8.99 -0.91 -9.30
N THR A 87 10.07 -1.19 -8.57
CA THR A 87 10.06 -1.18 -7.12
C THR A 87 9.57 0.16 -6.56
N PHE A 88 10.10 1.27 -7.09
CA PHE A 88 9.67 2.61 -6.71
C PHE A 88 8.16 2.79 -6.94
N ILE A 89 7.65 2.45 -8.12
CA ILE A 89 6.25 2.61 -8.47
C ILE A 89 5.35 1.77 -7.56
N PHE A 90 5.64 0.47 -7.39
CA PHE A 90 4.81 -0.40 -6.55
C PHE A 90 4.86 0.01 -5.07
N ALA A 91 6.02 0.44 -4.56
CA ALA A 91 6.15 0.95 -3.19
C ALA A 91 5.37 2.26 -3.00
N ALA A 92 5.47 3.19 -3.95
CA ALA A 92 4.74 4.45 -3.92
C ALA A 92 3.22 4.22 -3.97
N VAL A 93 2.74 3.30 -4.80
CA VAL A 93 1.30 2.96 -4.89
C VAL A 93 0.79 2.31 -3.59
N GLY A 94 1.57 1.43 -2.98
CA GLY A 94 1.21 0.84 -1.68
C GLY A 94 1.09 1.88 -0.58
N PHE A 95 2.08 2.77 -0.46
CA PHE A 95 2.04 3.86 0.50
C PHE A 95 0.87 4.81 0.22
N ALA A 96 0.64 5.17 -1.05
CA ALA A 96 -0.49 6.01 -1.44
C ALA A 96 -1.85 5.37 -1.12
N ALA A 97 -1.97 4.05 -1.24
CA ALA A 97 -3.19 3.33 -0.89
C ALA A 97 -3.59 3.56 0.57
N HIS A 98 -2.62 3.50 1.48
CA HIS A 98 -2.81 3.79 2.91
C HIS A 98 -3.29 5.23 3.12
N LEU A 99 -2.58 6.22 2.54
CA LEU A 99 -2.97 7.64 2.69
C LEU A 99 -4.39 7.92 2.18
N ILE A 100 -4.77 7.31 1.05
CA ILE A 100 -6.10 7.44 0.48
C ILE A 100 -7.15 6.84 1.41
N GLU A 101 -6.92 5.63 1.91
CA GLU A 101 -7.83 4.96 2.84
C GLU A 101 -8.06 5.79 4.10
N ASP A 102 -6.98 6.26 4.73
CA ASP A 102 -7.07 7.12 5.90
C ASP A 102 -7.83 8.41 5.62
N SER A 103 -7.58 9.04 4.46
CA SER A 103 -8.31 10.23 4.05
C SER A 103 -9.81 9.97 3.89
N ILE A 104 -10.19 8.79 3.41
CA ILE A 104 -11.60 8.42 3.22
C ILE A 104 -12.27 8.20 4.58
N VAL A 105 -11.55 7.60 5.53
CA VAL A 105 -12.12 7.05 6.76
C VAL A 105 -12.11 8.04 7.92
N PHE A 106 -11.07 8.87 8.05
CA PHE A 106 -10.90 9.76 9.20
C PHE A 106 -11.27 11.23 8.88
N TYR A 107 -11.82 11.92 9.89
CA TYR A 107 -12.01 13.37 9.91
C TYR A 107 -11.83 13.95 11.34
N PRO A 108 -10.90 14.92 11.54
CA PRO A 108 -9.88 15.32 10.59
C PRO A 108 -8.94 14.14 10.25
N GLY A 109 -8.32 14.19 9.07
CA GLY A 109 -7.35 13.17 8.63
C GLY A 109 -5.92 13.56 9.01
N TYR A 110 -4.97 13.28 8.12
CA TYR A 110 -3.56 13.61 8.33
C TYR A 110 -3.08 14.72 7.40
N ARG A 111 -1.86 15.22 7.61
CA ARG A 111 -1.20 16.19 6.72
C ARG A 111 -0.69 15.55 5.42
N ILE A 112 -1.59 14.86 4.71
CA ILE A 112 -1.29 14.05 3.52
C ILE A 112 -0.51 14.83 2.47
N LEU A 113 -0.83 16.11 2.30
CA LEU A 113 -0.23 16.97 1.29
C LEU A 113 1.08 17.64 1.73
N TRP A 114 1.57 17.41 2.94
CA TRP A 114 2.86 17.94 3.37
C TRP A 114 3.99 17.39 2.47
N PRO A 115 4.94 18.24 2.02
CA PRO A 115 5.25 19.61 2.44
C PRO A 115 4.62 20.71 1.58
N LEU A 116 3.66 20.36 0.72
CA LEU A 116 3.00 21.33 -0.17
C LEU A 116 1.86 22.08 0.54
N TYR A 117 1.26 21.47 1.57
CA TYR A 117 0.19 22.04 2.37
C TYR A 117 0.22 21.48 3.79
N ASP A 118 0.13 22.34 4.79
CA ASP A 118 0.24 21.98 6.22
C ASP A 118 -1.08 21.56 6.87
N GLY A 119 -2.21 21.72 6.18
CA GLY A 119 -3.52 21.35 6.72
C GLY A 119 -3.79 19.84 6.65
N GLU A 120 -4.60 19.36 7.59
CA GLU A 120 -5.09 17.98 7.62
C GLU A 120 -6.16 17.76 6.56
N VAL A 121 -6.07 16.63 5.85
CA VAL A 121 -7.00 16.24 4.78
C VAL A 121 -7.67 14.93 5.17
N GLY A 122 -8.98 14.98 5.32
CA GLY A 122 -9.83 13.82 5.57
C GLY A 122 -11.26 14.13 5.16
N PHE A 123 -12.00 13.10 4.75
CA PHE A 123 -13.40 13.15 4.34
C PHE A 123 -14.32 12.62 5.43
N GLY A 124 -13.87 11.67 6.25
CA GLY A 124 -14.66 11.07 7.33
C GLY A 124 -15.96 10.44 6.84
N ILE A 125 -15.91 9.70 5.73
CA ILE A 125 -17.10 9.06 5.13
C ILE A 125 -17.72 8.04 6.08
N PHE A 126 -16.90 7.44 6.95
CA PHE A 126 -17.32 6.43 7.91
C PHE A 126 -17.26 7.00 9.33
N ASN A 127 -18.20 6.56 10.18
CA ASN A 127 -18.14 6.80 11.62
C ASN A 127 -17.27 5.71 12.26
N TYR A 128 -15.97 5.76 11.98
CA TYR A 128 -15.04 4.69 12.29
C TYR A 128 -15.03 4.33 13.79
N ARG A 129 -15.27 3.05 14.08
CA ARG A 129 -15.17 2.45 15.42
C ARG A 129 -14.58 1.05 15.31
N ALA A 130 -13.46 0.82 15.98
CA ALA A 130 -12.82 -0.50 16.01
C ALA A 130 -13.66 -1.52 16.82
N ASP A 131 -14.69 -2.11 16.21
CA ASP A 131 -15.67 -3.00 16.83
C ASP A 131 -15.42 -4.50 16.53
N VAL A 132 -14.63 -4.81 15.51
CA VAL A 132 -14.18 -6.17 15.18
C VAL A 132 -12.88 -6.45 15.94
N PHE A 133 -13.00 -7.20 17.05
CA PHE A 133 -11.89 -7.56 17.95
C PHE A 133 -11.05 -6.38 18.46
N GLY A 134 -11.56 -5.14 18.39
CA GLY A 134 -10.83 -3.93 18.75
C GLY A 134 -9.76 -3.50 17.74
N ILE A 135 -9.67 -4.14 16.57
CA ILE A 135 -8.61 -3.89 15.58
C ILE A 135 -9.12 -3.35 14.25
N ALA A 136 -10.42 -3.49 13.98
CA ALA A 136 -11.04 -3.05 12.74
C ALA A 136 -12.50 -2.59 12.94
N ASP A 137 -12.97 -1.71 12.08
CA ASP A 137 -14.37 -1.32 11.93
C ASP A 137 -15.07 -2.26 10.95
N LYS A 138 -16.21 -2.84 11.36
CA LYS A 138 -16.95 -3.80 10.53
C LYS A 138 -17.43 -3.24 9.19
N GLU A 139 -17.81 -1.96 9.13
CA GLU A 139 -18.39 -1.35 7.94
C GLU A 139 -17.28 -1.07 6.92
N VAL A 140 -16.18 -0.47 7.38
CA VAL A 140 -14.99 -0.24 6.54
C VAL A 140 -14.41 -1.56 6.05
N LEU A 141 -14.29 -2.56 6.94
CA LEU A 141 -13.81 -3.89 6.58
C LEU A 141 -14.72 -4.58 5.55
N ALA A 142 -16.04 -4.48 5.70
CA ALA A 142 -16.99 -5.07 4.76
C ALA A 142 -16.88 -4.43 3.36
N VAL A 143 -16.73 -3.11 3.29
CA VAL A 143 -16.48 -2.39 2.02
C VAL A 143 -15.16 -2.85 1.40
N GLY A 144 -14.09 -2.94 2.19
CA GLY A 144 -12.81 -3.48 1.72
C GLY A 144 -12.96 -4.88 1.12
N ILE A 145 -13.64 -5.80 1.81
CA ILE A 145 -13.82 -7.18 1.35
C ILE A 145 -14.58 -7.20 0.02
N LEU A 146 -15.64 -6.39 -0.10
CA LEU A 146 -16.39 -6.24 -1.33
C LEU A 146 -15.50 -5.74 -2.48
N LEU A 147 -14.62 -4.76 -2.23
CA LEU A 147 -13.68 -4.25 -3.21
C LEU A 147 -12.67 -5.31 -3.66
N VAL A 148 -12.18 -6.17 -2.76
CA VAL A 148 -11.31 -7.30 -3.12
C VAL A 148 -12.03 -8.27 -4.05
N PHE A 149 -13.26 -8.66 -3.73
CA PHE A 149 -14.05 -9.55 -4.59
C PHE A 149 -14.31 -8.93 -5.96
N LEU A 150 -14.68 -7.65 -5.99
CA LEU A 150 -14.90 -6.93 -7.24
C LEU A 150 -13.61 -6.85 -8.07
N ALA A 151 -12.47 -6.53 -7.45
CA ALA A 151 -11.18 -6.47 -8.12
C ALA A 151 -10.77 -7.83 -8.70
N ALA A 152 -10.92 -8.91 -7.92
CA ALA A 152 -10.64 -10.26 -8.36
C ALA A 152 -11.57 -10.71 -9.50
N PHE A 153 -12.85 -10.34 -9.43
CA PHE A 153 -13.83 -10.62 -10.48
C PHE A 153 -13.46 -9.92 -11.78
N ILE A 154 -13.19 -8.61 -11.74
CA ILE A 154 -12.75 -7.81 -12.91
C ILE A 154 -11.51 -8.44 -13.54
N ARG A 155 -10.50 -8.74 -12.72
CA ARG A 155 -9.26 -9.35 -13.21
C ARG A 155 -9.46 -10.72 -13.82
N THR A 156 -10.36 -11.51 -13.25
CA THR A 156 -10.70 -12.84 -13.77
C THR A 156 -11.42 -12.76 -15.12
N ILE A 157 -12.32 -11.80 -15.31
CA ILE A 157 -12.94 -11.55 -16.62
C ILE A 157 -11.88 -11.16 -17.65
N TYR A 158 -10.93 -10.29 -17.26
CA TYR A 158 -9.93 -9.76 -18.19
C TYR A 158 -8.83 -10.77 -18.55
N GLU A 159 -8.35 -11.57 -17.59
CA GLU A 159 -7.15 -12.41 -17.74
C GLU A 159 -7.45 -13.92 -17.65
N GLY A 160 -8.70 -14.31 -17.40
CA GLY A 160 -9.09 -15.68 -17.07
C GLY A 160 -8.61 -16.12 -15.67
N ASN A 161 -8.76 -17.40 -15.33
CA ASN A 161 -8.38 -17.90 -13.99
C ASN A 161 -6.86 -18.08 -13.77
N GLY A 162 -6.05 -17.86 -14.80
CA GLY A 162 -4.61 -18.16 -14.79
C GLY A 162 -3.78 -17.21 -13.91
N TRP A 163 -4.25 -15.99 -13.64
CA TRP A 163 -3.52 -15.01 -12.83
C TRP A 163 -3.37 -15.45 -11.37
N PHE A 164 -4.36 -16.16 -10.83
CA PHE A 164 -4.32 -16.66 -9.46
C PHE A 164 -3.19 -17.66 -9.24
N ARG A 165 -2.99 -18.60 -10.19
CA ARG A 165 -1.90 -19.58 -10.11
C ARG A 165 -0.53 -18.91 -10.12
N LYS A 166 -0.34 -17.90 -10.97
CA LYS A 166 0.93 -17.16 -11.11
C LYS A 166 1.32 -16.39 -9.84
N LEU A 167 0.34 -15.99 -9.01
CA LEU A 167 0.63 -15.35 -7.71
C LEU A 167 1.12 -16.37 -6.66
N VAL A 168 0.59 -17.60 -6.70
CA VAL A 168 0.83 -18.65 -5.70
C VAL A 168 2.10 -19.45 -5.98
N THR A 169 2.49 -19.61 -7.26
CA THR A 169 3.70 -20.36 -7.63
C THR A 169 4.91 -19.44 -7.87
N PRO A 170 6.02 -19.57 -7.10
CA PRO A 170 7.20 -18.68 -7.23
C PRO A 170 8.00 -18.84 -8.53
N GLU A 171 7.81 -19.93 -9.28
CA GLU A 171 8.68 -20.33 -10.39
C GLU A 171 8.72 -19.34 -11.58
N SER A 172 7.77 -18.41 -11.69
CA SER A 172 7.76 -17.42 -12.78
C SER A 172 8.47 -16.10 -12.45
N ARG A 173 9.01 -15.90 -11.25
CA ARG A 173 9.63 -14.61 -10.85
C ARG A 173 11.11 -14.45 -11.25
N TYR A 174 11.74 -15.52 -11.74
CA TYR A 174 13.17 -15.55 -12.07
C TYR A 174 13.48 -15.94 -13.52
N GLN A 175 12.56 -15.68 -14.46
CA GLN A 175 13.02 -15.57 -15.85
C GLN A 175 13.66 -14.20 -16.02
N THR A 176 14.91 -14.09 -15.55
CA THR A 176 15.91 -13.19 -16.12
C THR A 176 15.80 -13.34 -17.63
N THR A 177 15.32 -12.30 -18.30
CA THR A 177 15.61 -12.10 -19.72
C THR A 177 17.11 -12.23 -19.88
N HIS A 178 17.55 -13.38 -20.37
CA HIS A 178 18.81 -13.48 -21.09
C HIS A 178 18.71 -12.46 -22.22
N ILE A 179 19.27 -11.28 -22.00
CA ILE A 179 19.63 -10.40 -23.09
C ILE A 179 20.88 -11.07 -23.67
N ASP A 180 20.67 -11.87 -24.71
CA ASP A 180 21.76 -12.27 -25.59
C ASP A 180 22.29 -10.99 -26.23
N ILE A 181 23.37 -10.45 -25.65
CA ILE A 181 24.17 -9.41 -26.28
C ILE A 181 24.94 -10.13 -27.39
N LEU A 182 24.44 -10.01 -28.61
CA LEU A 182 25.20 -10.19 -29.85
C LEU A 182 25.94 -8.89 -30.17
#